data_AF-A0A813FWQ9-F1
#
_entry.id   AF-A0A813FWQ9-F1
#
_cell.length_a   1.000
_cell.length_b   1.000
_cell.length_c   1.000
_cell.angle_alpha   90.00
_cell.angle_beta   90.00
_cell.angle_gamma   90.00
#
_symmetry.space_group_name_H-M   'P 1'
#
loop_
_entity.id
_entity.type
_entity.pdbx_description
1 polymer ?
#
loop_
_entity_poly.entity_id
_entity_poly.type
_entity_poly.pdbx_seq_one_letter_code
_entity_poly.pdbx_strand_id
1 'polypeptide(L)'
;LHGGSLKYQREFNKFHLKPGQWTDDSSMALCLADSLLVHGVYHGGDARVRWHMWWNHGYCNAFGHDTDRPAQTSVGLGGNVAKAMDDVEYVAQGLPNAADVVPSIYGS
;
A
#
# COMPACT_ATOMS: atom_id res chain seq x y z
N LEU A 1 8.09 10.46 38.24
CA LEU A 1 7.78 10.15 36.82
C LEU A 1 6.28 9.90 36.73
N HIS A 2 5.54 10.84 36.13
CA HIS A 2 4.07 10.81 36.14
C HIS A 2 3.56 9.68 35.22
N GLY A 3 2.93 8.66 35.81
CA GLY A 3 2.32 7.51 35.12
C GLY A 3 1.00 7.85 34.42
N GLY A 4 0.98 8.95 33.66
CA GLY A 4 -0.17 9.32 32.84
C GLY A 4 -0.15 8.53 31.52
N SER A 5 -0.91 7.45 31.44
CA SER A 5 -1.18 6.81 30.14
C SER A 5 -2.12 7.71 29.34
N LEU A 6 -1.70 8.11 28.14
CA LEU A 6 -2.56 8.85 27.22
C LEU A 6 -3.72 7.95 26.80
N LYS A 7 -4.95 8.39 27.07
CA LYS A 7 -6.17 7.70 26.65
C LYS A 7 -6.83 8.49 25.53
N TYR A 8 -7.07 7.84 24.40
CA TYR A 8 -7.88 8.42 23.34
C TYR A 8 -9.32 8.60 23.84
N GLN A 9 -9.92 9.77 23.58
CA GLN A 9 -11.33 9.99 23.85
C GLN A 9 -12.10 9.89 22.53
N ARG A 10 -13.14 9.05 22.51
CA ARG A 10 -13.98 8.78 21.33
C ARG A 10 -13.17 8.29 20.13
N GLU A 11 -12.32 7.29 20.36
CA GLU A 11 -11.55 6.70 19.27
C GLU A 11 -12.47 6.14 18.17
N PHE A 12 -12.18 6.50 16.93
CA PHE A 12 -12.83 5.91 15.77
C PHE A 12 -11.80 5.06 15.04
N ASN A 13 -11.92 3.74 15.18
CA ASN A 13 -10.99 2.78 14.60
C ASN A 13 -11.76 1.69 13.86
N LYS A 14 -12.16 1.99 12.62
CA LYS A 14 -12.95 1.09 11.78
C LYS A 14 -12.27 -0.25 11.50
N PHE A 15 -10.94 -0.30 11.49
CA PHE A 15 -10.15 -1.45 11.05
C PHE A 15 -9.45 -2.21 12.19
N HIS A 16 -9.73 -1.81 13.44
CA HIS A 16 -9.13 -2.38 14.64
C HIS A 16 -7.59 -2.37 14.61
N LEU A 17 -7.02 -1.24 14.18
CA LEU A 17 -5.58 -1.02 14.12
C LEU A 17 -4.98 -0.91 15.52
N LYS A 18 -3.81 -1.50 15.72
CA LYS A 18 -2.95 -1.23 16.88
C LYS A 18 -2.33 0.17 16.76
N PRO A 19 -1.99 0.84 17.88
CA PRO A 19 -1.25 2.09 17.82
C PRO A 19 0.02 1.96 16.97
N GLY A 20 0.19 2.88 16.02
CA GLY A 20 1.33 2.88 15.08
C GLY A 20 1.09 2.13 13.77
N GLN A 21 -0.01 1.38 13.61
CA GLN A 21 -0.40 0.83 12.32
C GLN A 21 -1.11 1.90 11.46
N TRP A 22 -0.95 1.79 10.14
CA TRP A 22 -1.45 2.77 9.17
C TRP A 22 -2.33 2.13 8.09
N THR A 23 -3.02 2.99 7.33
CA THR A 23 -3.90 2.60 6.21
C THR A 23 -3.30 3.01 4.86
N ASP A 24 -4.16 3.15 3.86
CA ASP A 24 -3.90 3.56 2.48
C ASP A 24 -3.02 4.80 2.36
N ASP A 25 -3.32 5.92 3.02
CA ASP A 25 -2.54 7.17 2.85
C ASP A 25 -1.03 6.98 3.08
N SER A 26 -0.65 6.35 4.17
CA SER A 26 0.77 6.08 4.48
C SER A 26 1.36 5.01 3.56
N SER A 27 0.59 3.96 3.26
CA SER A 27 1.06 2.89 2.38
C SER A 27 1.32 3.40 0.96
N MET A 28 0.44 4.25 0.44
CA MET A 28 0.57 4.89 -0.87
C MET A 28 1.76 5.85 -0.91
N ALA A 29 2.00 6.61 0.16
CA ALA A 29 3.16 7.47 0.30
C ALA A 29 4.48 6.67 0.29
N LEU A 30 4.54 5.54 1.02
CA LEU A 30 5.70 4.65 1.03
C LEU A 30 5.95 4.03 -0.36
N CYS A 31 4.90 3.57 -1.04
CA CYS A 31 5.00 3.07 -2.41
C CYS A 31 5.54 4.13 -3.37
N LEU A 32 5.06 5.37 -3.26
CA LEU A 32 5.54 6.49 -4.07
C LEU A 32 7.00 6.84 -3.76
N ALA A 33 7.37 6.86 -2.48
CA ALA A 33 8.75 7.10 -2.07
C ALA A 33 9.70 6.05 -2.66
N ASP A 34 9.33 4.76 -2.62
CA ASP A 34 10.18 3.70 -3.18
C ASP A 34 10.30 3.80 -4.71
N SER A 35 9.22 4.19 -5.39
CA SER A 35 9.25 4.50 -6.83
C SER A 35 10.22 5.65 -7.16
N LEU A 36 10.18 6.73 -6.37
CA LEU A 36 11.07 7.88 -6.54
C LEU A 36 12.54 7.51 -6.26
N LEU A 37 12.79 6.64 -5.28
CA LEU A 37 14.15 6.16 -4.99
C LEU A 37 14.71 5.30 -6.13
N VAL A 38 13.89 4.44 -6.74
CA VAL A 38 14.31 3.58 -7.86
C VAL A 38 14.54 4.39 -9.13
N HIS A 39 13.67 5.33 -9.46
CA HIS A 39 13.72 6.04 -10.75
C HIS A 39 14.42 7.40 -10.71
N GLY A 40 14.57 8.02 -9.53
CA GLY A 40 15.07 9.39 -9.38
C GLY A 40 14.12 10.48 -9.91
N VAL A 41 12.97 10.09 -10.46
CA VAL A 41 11.93 10.95 -11.04
C VAL A 41 10.55 10.34 -10.80
N TYR A 42 9.50 11.13 -10.94
CA TYR A 42 8.13 10.60 -10.85
C TYR A 42 7.82 9.67 -12.03
N HIS A 43 7.56 8.40 -11.73
CA HIS A 43 7.16 7.39 -12.70
C HIS A 43 5.77 6.84 -12.38
N GLY A 44 4.72 7.44 -12.95
CA GLY A 44 3.33 7.10 -12.60
C GLY A 44 2.89 5.65 -12.90
N GLY A 45 3.55 4.95 -13.84
CA GLY A 45 3.29 3.52 -14.11
C GLY A 45 3.72 2.63 -12.94
N ASP A 46 5.01 2.67 -12.60
CA ASP A 46 5.61 2.02 -11.42
C ASP A 46 4.88 2.34 -10.11
N ALA A 47 4.51 3.62 -9.87
CA ALA A 47 3.73 3.98 -8.69
C ALA A 47 2.41 3.20 -8.59
N ARG A 48 1.67 3.06 -9.70
CA ARG A 48 0.41 2.28 -9.73
C ARG A 48 0.63 0.79 -9.55
N VAL A 49 1.70 0.23 -10.11
CA VAL A 49 2.07 -1.18 -9.87
C VAL A 49 2.34 -1.40 -8.39
N ARG A 50 3.09 -0.52 -7.73
CA ARG A 50 3.38 -0.64 -6.30
C ARG A 50 2.13 -0.50 -5.44
N TRP A 51 1.19 0.37 -5.82
CA TRP A 51 -0.11 0.42 -5.15
C TRP A 51 -0.91 -0.88 -5.33
N HIS A 52 -0.90 -1.46 -6.53
CA HIS A 52 -1.49 -2.78 -6.76
C HIS A 52 -0.80 -3.86 -5.91
N MET A 53 0.53 -3.84 -5.80
CA MET A 53 1.29 -4.74 -4.92
C MET A 53 0.96 -4.55 -3.44
N TRP A 54 0.74 -3.31 -3.00
CA TRP A 54 0.27 -3.03 -1.64
C TRP A 54 -1.09 -3.67 -1.39
N TRP A 55 -2.04 -3.47 -2.30
CA TRP A 55 -3.40 -3.97 -2.11
C TRP A 55 -3.47 -5.50 -2.15
N ASN A 56 -2.84 -6.13 -3.14
CA ASN A 56 -2.98 -7.57 -3.39
C ASN A 56 -1.93 -8.43 -2.67
N HIS A 57 -0.77 -7.88 -2.33
CA HIS A 57 0.36 -8.65 -1.75
C HIS A 57 0.87 -8.08 -0.42
N GLY A 58 0.29 -6.99 0.09
CA GLY A 58 0.67 -6.41 1.39
C GLY A 58 1.98 -5.62 1.38
N TYR A 59 2.51 -5.28 0.20
CA TYR A 59 3.70 -4.43 0.07
C TYR A 59 3.49 -3.07 0.79
N CYS A 60 4.46 -2.61 1.57
CA CYS A 60 4.36 -1.38 2.39
C CYS A 60 3.17 -1.32 3.39
N ASN A 61 2.54 -2.45 3.73
CA ASN A 61 1.48 -2.47 4.74
C ASN A 61 2.03 -2.49 6.18
N ALA A 62 1.15 -2.24 7.16
CA ALA A 62 1.51 -2.18 8.58
C ALA A 62 1.30 -3.51 9.34
N PHE A 63 1.05 -4.61 8.64
CA PHE A 63 0.46 -5.82 9.23
C PHE A 63 1.33 -7.06 9.16
N GLY A 64 2.40 -7.09 8.34
CA GLY A 64 3.21 -8.29 8.11
C GLY A 64 3.82 -8.95 9.37
N HIS A 65 3.97 -8.20 10.47
CA HIS A 65 4.48 -8.71 11.75
C HIS A 65 3.42 -8.78 12.85
N ASP A 66 2.16 -8.47 12.54
CA ASP A 66 1.08 -8.55 13.51
C ASP A 66 0.52 -9.97 13.57
N THR A 67 0.96 -10.76 14.56
CA THR A 67 0.54 -12.15 14.75
C THR A 67 -0.86 -12.27 15.36
N ASP A 68 -1.39 -11.19 15.95
CA ASP A 68 -2.70 -11.21 16.60
C ASP A 68 -3.84 -10.91 15.60
N ARG A 69 -3.49 -10.48 14.38
CA ARG A 69 -4.45 -10.13 13.34
C ARG A 69 -4.80 -11.38 12.51
N PRO A 70 -6.09 -11.69 12.28
CA PRO A 70 -6.49 -12.88 11.51
C PRO A 70 -6.00 -12.90 10.06
N ALA A 71 -5.89 -11.71 9.44
CA ALA A 71 -5.38 -11.54 8.09
C ALA A 71 -4.51 -10.29 8.02
N GLN A 72 -3.27 -10.45 7.55
CA GLN A 72 -2.30 -9.36 7.41
C GLN A 72 -2.48 -8.61 6.08
N THR A 73 -3.73 -8.48 5.64
CA THR A 73 -4.10 -7.82 4.39
C THR A 73 -4.21 -6.31 4.57
N SER A 74 -3.97 -5.59 3.48
CA SER A 74 -4.09 -4.13 3.42
C SER A 74 -5.53 -3.68 3.64
N VAL A 75 -5.72 -2.48 4.20
CA VAL A 75 -7.04 -1.92 4.53
C VAL A 75 -7.10 -0.43 4.22
N GLY A 76 -8.31 0.10 4.15
CA GLY A 76 -8.54 1.53 3.97
C GLY A 76 -8.67 1.98 2.52
N LEU A 77 -8.59 1.08 1.53
CA LEU A 77 -8.68 1.47 0.11
C LEU A 77 -9.97 2.25 -0.19
N GLY A 78 -9.79 3.49 -0.64
CA GLY A 78 -10.87 4.34 -1.13
C GLY A 78 -11.38 3.90 -2.50
N GLY A 79 -12.68 4.09 -2.74
CA GLY A 79 -13.34 3.64 -3.99
C GLY A 79 -12.80 4.28 -5.27
N ASN A 80 -12.23 5.49 -5.20
CA ASN A 80 -11.61 6.13 -6.37
C ASN A 80 -10.27 5.47 -6.73
N VAL A 81 -9.48 5.13 -5.71
CA VAL A 81 -8.18 4.46 -5.91
C VAL A 81 -8.42 3.04 -6.42
N ALA A 82 -9.40 2.32 -5.86
CA ALA A 82 -9.78 1.00 -6.34
C ALA A 82 -10.08 0.98 -7.84
N LYS A 83 -10.95 1.89 -8.31
CA LYS A 83 -11.28 2.00 -9.74
C LYS A 83 -10.07 2.32 -10.61
N ALA A 84 -9.18 3.18 -10.13
CA ALA A 84 -7.95 3.49 -10.85
C ALA A 84 -6.99 2.28 -10.95
N MET A 85 -7.09 1.32 -10.02
CA MET A 85 -6.36 0.05 -10.11
C MET A 85 -7.04 -0.94 -11.06
N ASP A 86 -8.38 -1.02 -11.07
CA ASP A 86 -9.12 -1.86 -12.01
C ASP A 86 -8.78 -1.51 -13.48
N ASP A 87 -8.62 -0.21 -13.77
CA ASP A 87 -8.17 0.26 -15.09
C ASP A 87 -6.76 -0.25 -15.44
N VAL A 88 -5.86 -0.31 -14.46
CA VAL A 88 -4.49 -0.85 -14.66
C VAL A 88 -4.55 -2.35 -14.91
N GLU A 89 -5.36 -3.08 -14.14
CA GLU A 89 -5.51 -4.52 -14.28
C GLU A 89 -6.15 -4.90 -15.61
N TYR A 90 -7.16 -4.15 -16.05
CA TYR A 90 -7.78 -4.30 -17.38
C TYR A 90 -6.77 -4.09 -18.52
N VAL A 91 -5.96 -3.02 -18.45
CA VAL A 91 -4.91 -2.76 -19.44
C VAL A 91 -3.83 -3.84 -19.41
N ALA A 92 -3.46 -4.33 -18.23
CA ALA A 92 -2.48 -5.40 -18.07
C ALA A 92 -2.96 -6.73 -18.67
N GLN A 93 -4.25 -7.07 -18.55
CA GLN A 93 -4.81 -8.31 -19.13
C GLN A 93 -4.74 -8.37 -20.66
N GLY A 94 -4.70 -7.21 -21.34
CA GLY A 94 -4.61 -7.11 -22.80
C GLY A 94 -3.19 -7.10 -23.38
N LEU A 95 -2.16 -7.08 -22.55
CA LEU A 95 -0.76 -7.01 -22.99
C LEU A 95 -0.07 -8.35 -22.75
N PRO A 96 0.46 -9.02 -23.79
CA PRO A 96 1.02 -10.37 -23.65
C PRO A 96 2.24 -10.47 -22.73
N ASN A 97 2.74 -9.35 -22.18
CA ASN A 97 3.84 -9.27 -21.24
C ASN A 97 3.67 -8.05 -20.30
N ALA A 98 2.49 -7.81 -19.72
CA ALA A 98 2.27 -6.62 -18.88
C ALA A 98 3.30 -6.45 -17.75
N ALA A 99 3.81 -7.56 -17.22
CA ALA A 99 4.90 -7.58 -16.24
C ALA A 99 6.28 -7.20 -16.80
N ASP A 100 6.52 -7.31 -18.12
CA ASP A 100 7.77 -6.86 -18.78
C ASP A 100 7.67 -5.41 -19.31
N VAL A 101 6.45 -4.90 -19.53
CA VAL A 101 6.22 -3.45 -19.82
C VAL A 101 6.38 -2.62 -18.55
N VAL A 102 6.07 -3.22 -17.40
CA VAL A 102 6.43 -2.71 -16.09
C VAL A 102 7.91 -3.05 -15.88
N PRO A 103 8.81 -2.07 -15.71
CA PRO A 103 10.23 -2.37 -15.56
C PRO A 103 10.45 -3.36 -14.41
N SER A 104 11.18 -4.44 -14.69
CA SER A 104 11.64 -5.35 -13.64
C SER A 104 12.44 -4.57 -12.60
N ILE A 105 11.93 -4.52 -11.37
CA ILE A 105 12.59 -3.88 -10.21
C ILE A 105 13.88 -4.60 -9.77
N TYR A 106 14.28 -5.69 -10.42
CA TYR A 106 15.50 -6.47 -10.11
C TYR A 106 16.36 -6.83 -11.34
N GLY A 107 16.18 -6.16 -12.48
CA GLY A 107 17.06 -6.34 -13.64
C GLY A 107 18.38 -5.58 -13.48
N SER A 108 19.48 -6.33 -13.45
CA SER A 108 20.89 -5.85 -13.45
C SER A 108 21.25 -5.00 -14.67
#